data_AF-A0A6N6KC32-F1
#
_entry.id   AF-A0A6N6KC32-F1
#
_cell.length_a   1.000
_cell.length_b   1.000
_cell.length_c   1.000
_cell.angle_alpha   90.00
_cell.angle_beta   90.00
_cell.angle_gamma   90.00
#
_symmetry.space_group_name_H-M   'P 1'
#
loop_
_entity.id
_entity.type
_entity.pdbx_description
1 polymer ?
#
loop_
_entity_poly.entity_id
_entity_poly.type
_entity_poly.pdbx_seq_one_letter_code
_entity_poly.pdbx_strand_id
1 'polypeptide(L)'
;MLLVNSKRKRMTIRQFSFFCSLLFCFSAFYVSAQGDRKIKLIFAGDIMVHKGQLSSAKVKGNKVFDFSECFQFVSPVLHGADLVIGNLETTLPGEPPYAGYPTFRTPDIFAKELRYAGFDVLMTANNHSNDARFEGLIHTIEALDQAGFYQTGTFQSEEERNAFYPLVVYKKGFKLVFL
;
A
#
# COMPACT_ATOMS: atom_id res chain seq x y z
N MET A 1 -74.85 1.76 29.52
CA MET A 1 -74.02 2.22 30.64
C MET A 1 -72.76 1.36 30.69
N LEU A 2 -71.61 1.90 30.28
CA LEU A 2 -70.26 1.50 30.71
C LEU A 2 -69.27 2.52 30.13
N LEU A 3 -68.76 3.38 31.00
CA LEU A 3 -67.73 4.39 30.77
C LEU A 3 -66.34 3.75 30.90
N VAL A 4 -65.50 3.86 29.88
CA VAL A 4 -64.05 3.60 30.01
C VAL A 4 -63.35 4.94 30.27
N ASN A 5 -62.78 5.07 31.46
CA ASN A 5 -62.12 6.27 31.96
C ASN A 5 -60.60 6.12 31.79
N SER A 6 -59.98 6.99 30.98
CA SER A 6 -58.54 7.01 30.74
C SER A 6 -57.83 7.78 31.87
N LYS A 7 -56.92 7.14 32.60
CA LYS A 7 -55.99 7.83 33.52
C LYS A 7 -54.59 7.91 32.90
N ARG A 8 -54.27 9.05 32.27
CA ARG A 8 -52.90 9.42 31.91
C ARG A 8 -52.13 9.78 33.19
N LYS A 9 -51.09 9.00 33.54
CA LYS A 9 -50.12 9.38 34.58
C LYS A 9 -49.25 10.53 34.05
N ARG A 10 -49.37 11.71 34.67
CA ARG A 10 -48.47 12.84 34.43
C ARG A 10 -47.15 12.58 35.16
N MET A 11 -46.07 12.50 34.39
CA MET A 11 -44.70 12.44 34.90
C MET A 11 -44.32 13.84 35.41
N THR A 12 -43.81 13.95 36.65
CA THR A 12 -43.47 15.24 37.28
C THR A 12 -42.06 15.68 36.89
N ILE A 13 -41.88 17.00 36.74
CA ILE A 13 -40.69 17.69 36.22
C ILE A 13 -39.37 17.28 36.93
N ARG A 14 -39.43 16.87 38.20
CA ARG A 14 -38.25 16.42 38.96
C ARG A 14 -37.63 15.10 38.48
N GLN A 15 -38.39 14.22 37.82
CA GLN A 15 -37.85 12.95 37.29
C GLN A 15 -37.14 13.12 35.93
N PHE A 16 -37.33 14.27 35.27
CA PHE A 16 -36.69 14.57 33.98
C PHE A 16 -35.25 15.06 34.15
N SER A 17 -34.95 15.78 35.25
CA SER A 17 -33.60 16.35 35.46
C SER A 17 -32.52 15.32 35.77
N PHE A 18 -32.83 14.21 36.45
CA PHE A 18 -31.83 13.20 36.81
C PHE A 18 -31.39 12.34 35.61
N PHE A 19 -32.28 12.16 34.62
CA PHE A 19 -31.99 11.39 33.42
C PHE A 19 -31.09 12.16 32.44
N CYS A 20 -31.26 13.49 32.34
CA CYS A 20 -30.38 14.34 31.54
C CYS A 20 -28.95 14.44 32.08
N SER A 21 -28.75 14.39 33.41
CA SER A 21 -27.40 14.45 34.02
C SER A 21 -26.58 13.18 33.79
N LEU A 22 -27.22 12.00 33.78
CA LEU A 22 -26.54 10.72 33.50
C LEU A 22 -26.18 10.56 32.02
N LEU A 23 -27.04 11.04 31.11
CA LEU A 23 -26.77 11.07 29.67
C LEU A 23 -25.63 12.03 29.30
N PHE A 24 -25.45 13.11 30.06
CA PHE A 24 -24.35 14.06 29.86
C PHE A 24 -22.99 13.54 30.39
N CYS A 25 -23.00 12.67 31.40
CA CYS A 25 -21.77 12.02 31.88
C CYS A 25 -21.31 10.90 30.94
N PHE A 26 -22.21 10.22 30.24
CA PHE A 26 -21.84 9.18 29.26
C PHE A 26 -21.29 9.74 27.94
N SER A 27 -21.70 10.93 27.51
CA SER A 27 -21.16 11.57 26.31
C SER A 27 -19.76 12.14 26.49
N ALA A 28 -19.38 12.49 27.73
CA ALA A 28 -18.06 13.04 28.04
C ALA A 28 -16.90 12.03 27.91
N PHE A 29 -17.19 10.72 27.98
CA PHE A 29 -16.16 9.68 27.82
C PHE A 29 -15.90 9.28 26.35
N TYR A 30 -16.73 9.71 25.40
CA TYR A 30 -16.53 9.43 23.97
C TYR A 30 -15.76 10.50 23.22
N VAL A 31 -15.47 11.64 23.86
CA VAL A 31 -14.41 12.53 23.39
C VAL A 31 -13.09 11.93 23.85
N SER A 32 -12.75 10.76 23.30
CA SER A 32 -11.34 10.41 23.14
C SER A 32 -10.73 11.61 22.44
N ALA A 33 -9.84 12.32 23.13
CA ALA A 33 -8.99 13.33 22.51
C ALA A 33 -8.56 12.76 21.15
N GLN A 34 -8.91 13.45 20.07
CA GLN A 34 -8.46 13.08 18.74
C GLN A 34 -6.96 13.35 18.74
N GLY A 35 -6.19 12.41 19.30
CA GLY A 35 -4.74 12.49 19.35
C GLY A 35 -4.25 12.77 17.94
N ASP A 36 -3.19 13.57 17.82
CA ASP A 36 -2.62 13.93 16.53
C ASP A 36 -2.35 12.66 15.70
N ARG A 37 -3.29 12.31 14.83
CA ARG A 37 -3.11 11.20 13.90
C ARG A 37 -2.05 11.68 12.93
N LYS A 38 -0.88 11.07 13.00
CA LYS A 38 0.25 11.33 12.11
C LYS A 38 0.53 10.05 11.32
N ILE A 39 0.83 10.23 10.04
CA ILE A 39 1.31 9.17 9.17
C ILE A 39 2.57 9.69 8.47
N LYS A 40 3.58 8.85 8.38
CA LYS A 40 4.82 9.16 7.66
C LYS A 40 4.87 8.35 6.38
N LEU A 41 4.90 9.05 5.25
CA LEU A 41 5.01 8.46 3.93
C LEU A 41 6.39 8.78 3.37
N ILE A 42 7.00 7.84 2.65
CA ILE A 42 8.17 8.09 1.82
C ILE A 42 7.77 7.78 0.38
N PHE A 43 8.12 8.68 -0.53
CA PHE A 43 8.00 8.48 -1.97
C PHE A 43 9.41 8.46 -2.56
N ALA A 44 9.81 7.32 -3.12
CA ALA A 44 10.98 7.20 -3.96
C ALA A 44 10.59 7.40 -5.43
N GLY A 45 11.51 7.95 -6.22
CA GLY A 45 11.36 8.04 -7.66
C GLY A 45 11.59 6.68 -8.33
N ASP A 46 12.20 6.73 -9.50
CA ASP A 46 12.35 5.57 -10.37
C ASP A 46 13.34 4.54 -9.81
N ILE A 47 12.86 3.31 -9.70
CA ILE A 47 13.59 2.14 -9.24
C ILE A 47 13.84 1.26 -10.47
N MET A 48 15.05 1.34 -10.99
CA MET A 48 15.50 0.61 -12.17
C MET A 48 16.92 0.06 -11.96
N VAL A 49 17.30 -0.93 -12.78
CA VAL A 49 18.59 -1.60 -12.66
C VAL A 49 19.38 -1.48 -13.96
N HIS A 50 20.43 -0.69 -13.95
CA HIS A 50 21.37 -0.57 -15.07
C HIS A 50 22.34 -1.78 -15.12
N LYS A 51 23.02 -1.93 -16.26
CA LYS A 51 23.96 -3.02 -16.52
C LYS A 51 25.04 -3.19 -15.44
N GLY A 52 25.55 -2.07 -14.90
CA GLY A 52 26.52 -2.10 -13.80
C GLY A 52 25.96 -2.73 -12.53
N GLN A 53 24.73 -2.36 -12.14
CA GLN A 53 24.04 -2.92 -10.98
C GLN A 53 23.71 -4.41 -11.20
N LEU A 54 23.21 -4.81 -12.37
CA LEU A 54 23.01 -6.23 -12.71
C LEU A 54 24.31 -7.04 -12.61
N SER A 55 25.43 -6.47 -13.08
CA SER A 55 26.73 -7.14 -13.04
C SER A 55 27.24 -7.29 -11.60
N SER A 56 27.04 -6.26 -10.77
CA SER A 56 27.41 -6.28 -9.35
C SER A 56 26.57 -7.26 -8.54
N ALA A 57 25.27 -7.35 -8.82
CA ALA A 57 24.33 -8.21 -8.11
C ALA A 57 24.51 -9.70 -8.46
N LYS A 58 25.17 -10.03 -9.57
CA LYS A 58 25.33 -11.42 -10.00
C LYS A 58 26.29 -12.18 -9.08
N VAL A 59 25.78 -13.18 -8.37
CA VAL A 59 26.61 -14.04 -7.52
C VAL A 59 27.50 -14.92 -8.38
N LYS A 60 28.82 -14.84 -8.19
CA LYS A 60 29.80 -15.57 -9.01
C LYS A 60 29.54 -17.08 -8.97
N GLY A 61 29.48 -17.70 -10.15
CA GLY A 61 29.33 -19.16 -10.31
C GLY A 61 27.88 -19.66 -10.38
N ASN A 62 26.89 -18.82 -10.05
CA ASN A 62 25.47 -19.22 -10.03
C ASN A 62 24.60 -18.32 -10.93
N LYS A 63 23.34 -18.73 -11.18
CA LYS A 63 22.29 -17.91 -11.81
C LYS A 63 21.55 -17.01 -10.82
N VAL A 64 22.07 -16.88 -9.60
CA VAL A 64 21.45 -16.14 -8.48
C VAL A 64 21.92 -14.68 -8.52
N PHE A 65 21.00 -13.77 -8.20
CA PHE A 65 21.26 -12.35 -8.05
C PHE A 65 20.98 -11.93 -6.60
N ASP A 66 21.79 -11.02 -6.08
CA ASP A 66 21.68 -10.42 -4.76
C ASP A 66 21.77 -8.90 -4.90
N PHE A 67 20.68 -8.21 -4.61
CA PHE A 67 20.60 -6.74 -4.65
C PHE A 67 20.61 -6.10 -3.26
N SER A 68 20.82 -6.88 -2.20
CA SER A 68 20.73 -6.40 -0.81
C SER A 68 21.69 -5.24 -0.53
N GLU A 69 22.90 -5.31 -1.08
CA GLU A 69 23.90 -4.24 -0.96
C GLU A 69 23.47 -2.90 -1.58
N CYS A 70 22.57 -2.92 -2.58
CA CYS A 70 22.06 -1.71 -3.21
C CYS A 70 21.17 -0.88 -2.27
N PHE A 71 20.51 -1.53 -1.31
CA PHE A 71 19.54 -0.88 -0.43
C PHE A 71 19.99 -0.76 1.03
N GLN A 72 21.11 -1.39 1.41
CA GLN A 72 21.55 -1.50 2.81
C GLN A 72 21.59 -0.15 3.57
N PHE A 73 22.01 0.93 2.92
CA PHE A 73 22.15 2.24 3.56
C PHE A 73 20.84 3.03 3.62
N VAL A 74 19.90 2.76 2.71
CA VAL A 74 18.59 3.43 2.69
C VAL A 74 17.54 2.67 3.48
N SER A 75 17.67 1.36 3.63
CA SER A 75 16.69 0.51 4.32
C SER A 75 16.32 1.01 5.74
N PRO A 76 17.25 1.46 6.60
CA PRO A 76 16.89 2.03 7.90
C PRO A 76 15.99 3.27 7.79
N VAL A 77 16.15 4.08 6.74
CA VAL A 77 15.31 5.26 6.49
C VAL A 77 13.92 4.85 6.01
N LEU A 78 13.85 3.87 5.10
CA LEU A 78 12.59 3.34 4.55
C LEU A 78 11.73 2.71 5.65
N HIS A 79 12.32 1.84 6.47
CA HIS A 79 11.64 1.23 7.62
C HIS A 79 11.19 2.23 8.69
N GLY A 80 11.69 3.46 8.66
CA GLY A 80 11.24 4.54 9.52
C GLY A 80 9.93 5.21 9.08
N ALA A 81 9.29 4.76 7.99
CA ALA A 81 8.00 5.25 7.52
C ALA A 81 6.86 4.24 7.78
N ASP A 82 5.61 4.72 7.71
CA ASP A 82 4.42 3.88 7.84
C ASP A 82 4.02 3.20 6.52
N LEU A 83 4.39 3.86 5.42
CA LEU A 83 4.20 3.36 4.07
C LEU A 83 5.30 3.95 3.18
N VAL A 84 5.96 3.09 2.42
CA VAL A 84 6.98 3.49 1.43
C VAL A 84 6.47 3.19 0.03
N ILE A 85 6.51 4.19 -0.83
CA ILE A 85 6.00 4.14 -2.21
C ILE A 85 7.17 4.33 -3.16
N GLY A 86 7.23 3.56 -4.24
CA GLY A 86 8.22 3.72 -5.30
C GLY A 86 7.62 3.62 -6.70
N ASN A 87 8.29 4.19 -7.70
CA ASN A 87 8.00 3.93 -9.11
C ASN A 87 8.91 2.79 -9.61
N LEU A 88 8.35 1.63 -9.92
CA LEU A 88 9.10 0.52 -10.48
C LEU A 88 9.26 0.71 -12.00
N GLU A 89 10.39 1.24 -12.42
CA GLU A 89 10.71 1.53 -13.83
C GLU A 89 11.60 0.43 -14.44
N THR A 90 11.23 -0.83 -14.18
CA THR A 90 11.81 -2.01 -14.81
C THR A 90 10.77 -3.13 -14.84
N THR A 91 10.87 -4.01 -15.83
CA THR A 91 10.08 -5.25 -15.84
C THR A 91 10.76 -6.36 -15.03
N LEU A 92 9.94 -7.28 -14.50
CA LEU A 92 10.33 -8.52 -13.82
C LEU A 92 9.81 -9.72 -14.64
N PRO A 93 10.54 -10.13 -15.70
CA PRO A 93 10.00 -11.03 -16.71
C PRO A 93 10.12 -12.52 -16.38
N GLY A 94 10.49 -12.90 -15.16
CA GLY A 94 10.80 -14.28 -14.78
C GLY A 94 12.19 -14.70 -15.24
N GLU A 95 12.35 -14.87 -16.55
CA GLU A 95 13.51 -15.51 -17.16
C GLU A 95 14.40 -14.55 -17.97
N PRO A 96 15.71 -14.87 -18.12
CA PRO A 96 16.62 -14.09 -18.95
C PRO A 96 16.19 -14.06 -20.42
N PRO A 97 16.67 -13.10 -21.22
CA PRO A 97 17.77 -12.19 -20.92
C PRO A 97 17.37 -11.06 -19.97
N TYR A 98 18.18 -10.87 -18.93
CA TYR A 98 18.13 -9.66 -18.09
C TYR A 98 19.00 -8.58 -18.73
N ALA A 99 18.53 -7.35 -18.67
CA ALA A 99 19.14 -6.22 -19.35
C ALA A 99 18.89 -4.93 -18.57
N GLY A 100 19.87 -4.02 -18.62
CA GLY A 100 19.62 -2.62 -18.26
C GLY A 100 19.14 -1.85 -19.49
N TYR A 101 19.34 -0.53 -19.48
CA TYR A 101 19.05 0.34 -20.61
C TYR A 101 19.53 -0.23 -21.97
N PRO A 102 18.73 -0.12 -23.06
CA PRO A 102 17.47 0.62 -23.18
C PRO A 102 16.19 -0.17 -22.83
N THR A 103 16.31 -1.46 -22.50
CA THR A 103 15.17 -2.33 -22.22
C THR A 103 15.36 -2.99 -20.86
N PHE A 104 14.87 -2.36 -19.80
CA PHE A 104 15.04 -2.79 -18.43
C PHE A 104 14.25 -4.07 -18.14
N ARG A 105 15.03 -5.13 -17.88
CA ARG A 105 14.57 -6.48 -17.58
C ARG A 105 15.38 -6.98 -16.39
N THR A 106 14.77 -6.97 -15.21
CA THR A 106 15.46 -7.26 -13.94
C THR A 106 14.99 -8.61 -13.40
N PRO A 107 15.87 -9.45 -12.81
CA PRO A 107 15.46 -10.70 -12.18
C PRO A 107 14.42 -10.49 -11.08
N ASP A 108 13.43 -11.38 -10.98
CA ASP A 108 12.30 -11.25 -10.04
C ASP A 108 12.69 -11.19 -8.57
N ILE A 109 13.86 -11.73 -8.20
CA ILE A 109 14.39 -11.61 -6.84
C ILE A 109 14.46 -10.13 -6.41
N PHE A 110 14.60 -9.21 -7.35
CA PHE A 110 14.57 -7.77 -7.08
C PHE A 110 13.29 -7.30 -6.38
N ALA A 111 12.12 -7.90 -6.66
CA ALA A 111 10.89 -7.60 -5.92
C ALA A 111 11.04 -7.95 -4.43
N LYS A 112 11.61 -9.11 -4.12
CA LYS A 112 11.86 -9.54 -2.73
C LYS A 112 12.86 -8.62 -2.05
N GLU A 113 13.93 -8.21 -2.75
CA GLU A 113 14.91 -7.25 -2.22
C GLU A 113 14.28 -5.88 -1.93
N LEU A 114 13.37 -5.39 -2.79
CA LEU A 114 12.62 -4.16 -2.53
C LEU A 114 11.69 -4.29 -1.32
N ARG A 115 11.02 -5.43 -1.15
CA ARG A 115 10.23 -5.71 0.06
C ARG A 115 11.10 -5.68 1.31
N TYR A 116 12.25 -6.35 1.27
CA TYR A 116 13.19 -6.39 2.40
C TYR A 116 13.81 -5.03 2.69
N ALA A 117 14.03 -4.21 1.67
CA ALA A 117 14.50 -2.84 1.84
C ALA A 117 13.49 -1.95 2.59
N GLY A 118 12.20 -2.25 2.47
CA GLY A 118 11.11 -1.58 3.18
C GLY A 118 10.06 -0.94 2.27
N PHE A 119 10.04 -1.22 0.96
CA PHE A 119 9.00 -0.72 0.07
C PHE A 119 7.67 -1.43 0.29
N ASP A 120 6.57 -0.68 0.26
CA ASP A 120 5.21 -1.19 0.48
C ASP A 120 4.33 -1.17 -0.76
N VAL A 121 4.42 -0.07 -1.51
CA VAL A 121 3.59 0.22 -2.68
C VAL A 121 4.49 0.47 -3.88
N LEU A 122 4.18 -0.17 -5.01
CA LEU A 122 4.92 0.06 -6.26
C LEU A 122 3.97 0.52 -7.37
N MET A 123 4.28 1.67 -7.96
CA MET A 123 3.63 2.19 -9.16
C MET A 123 4.37 1.65 -10.37
N THR A 124 3.65 1.15 -11.35
CA THR A 124 4.24 0.55 -12.55
C THR A 124 3.87 1.29 -13.82
N ALA A 125 3.03 2.34 -13.77
CA ALA A 125 2.70 3.17 -14.93
C ALA A 125 3.86 4.13 -15.24
N ASN A 126 4.71 3.75 -16.20
CA ASN A 126 5.85 4.55 -16.66
C ASN A 126 6.22 4.15 -18.10
N ASN A 127 7.26 4.75 -18.67
CA ASN A 127 7.69 4.47 -20.04
C ASN A 127 8.36 3.10 -20.24
N HIS A 128 8.77 2.41 -19.16
CA HIS A 128 9.45 1.11 -19.23
C HIS A 128 8.59 -0.08 -18.77
N SER A 129 7.30 0.14 -18.47
CA SER A 129 6.36 -0.91 -18.04
C SER A 129 6.20 -2.06 -19.03
N ASN A 130 6.54 -1.84 -20.31
CA ASN A 130 6.33 -2.79 -21.40
C ASN A 130 7.64 -3.24 -22.08
N ASP A 131 8.78 -3.04 -21.41
CA ASP A 131 10.10 -3.42 -21.96
C ASP A 131 10.24 -4.93 -22.20
N ALA A 132 9.54 -5.74 -21.42
CA ALA A 132 9.44 -7.18 -21.60
C ALA A 132 8.17 -7.63 -22.37
N ARG A 133 7.52 -6.70 -23.07
CA ARG A 133 6.27 -6.91 -23.81
C ARG A 133 5.13 -7.32 -22.87
N PHE A 134 4.00 -7.71 -23.48
CA PHE A 134 2.78 -8.07 -22.76
C PHE A 134 3.02 -9.16 -21.71
N GLU A 135 3.65 -10.28 -22.10
CA GLU A 135 3.94 -11.38 -21.16
C GLU A 135 4.78 -10.92 -19.97
N GLY A 136 5.78 -10.07 -20.19
CA GLY A 136 6.60 -9.53 -19.11
C GLY A 136 5.87 -8.53 -18.23
N LEU A 137 4.89 -7.78 -18.75
CA LEU A 137 4.02 -6.92 -17.96
C LEU A 137 3.14 -7.76 -17.02
N ILE A 138 2.49 -8.80 -17.54
CA ILE A 138 1.67 -9.73 -16.74
C ILE A 138 2.54 -10.36 -15.65
N HIS A 139 3.69 -10.90 -16.03
CA HIS A 139 4.63 -11.50 -15.09
C HIS A 139 5.13 -10.49 -14.03
N THR A 140 5.31 -9.22 -14.39
CA THR A 140 5.70 -8.18 -13.43
C THR A 140 4.60 -7.98 -12.38
N ILE A 141 3.33 -7.92 -12.79
CA ILE A 141 2.19 -7.81 -11.86
C ILE A 141 2.17 -9.01 -10.92
N GLU A 142 2.31 -10.23 -11.45
CA GLU A 142 2.33 -11.47 -10.66
C GLU A 142 3.50 -11.52 -9.68
N ALA A 143 4.71 -11.15 -10.10
CA ALA A 143 5.89 -11.14 -9.25
C ALA A 143 5.75 -10.15 -8.07
N LEU A 144 5.10 -9.01 -8.31
CA LEU A 144 4.83 -8.02 -7.27
C LEU A 144 3.74 -8.47 -6.29
N ASP A 145 2.68 -9.10 -6.79
CA ASP A 145 1.64 -9.72 -5.95
C ASP A 145 2.22 -10.83 -5.06
N GLN A 146 3.02 -11.74 -5.65
CA GLN A 146 3.70 -12.81 -4.91
C GLN A 146 4.69 -12.29 -3.87
N ALA A 147 5.30 -11.13 -4.10
CA ALA A 147 6.16 -10.46 -3.12
C ALA A 147 5.35 -9.70 -2.05
N GLY A 148 4.03 -9.56 -2.18
CA GLY A 148 3.16 -8.91 -1.21
C GLY A 148 3.19 -7.38 -1.30
N PHE A 149 3.41 -6.82 -2.49
CA PHE A 149 3.24 -5.39 -2.72
C PHE A 149 1.78 -5.02 -2.91
N TYR A 150 1.42 -3.80 -2.49
CA TYR A 150 0.32 -3.11 -3.12
C TYR A 150 0.83 -2.53 -4.46
N GLN A 151 0.31 -2.99 -5.59
CA GLN A 151 0.71 -2.50 -6.90
C GLN A 151 -0.45 -1.76 -7.58
N THR A 152 -0.13 -0.70 -8.33
CA THR A 152 -1.06 -0.11 -9.30
C THR A 152 -0.30 0.56 -10.46
N GLY A 153 -1.03 1.00 -11.48
CA GLY A 153 -0.49 1.69 -12.66
C GLY A 153 -0.58 0.87 -13.94
N THR A 154 -0.24 -0.42 -13.90
CA THR A 154 -0.48 -1.37 -15.00
C THR A 154 -1.47 -2.45 -14.56
N PHE A 155 -2.24 -2.95 -15.52
CA PHE A 155 -3.28 -3.97 -15.34
C PHE A 155 -3.24 -4.94 -16.51
N GLN A 156 -3.60 -6.18 -16.25
CA GLN A 156 -3.75 -7.28 -17.20
C GLN A 156 -4.91 -7.06 -18.17
N SER A 157 -5.95 -6.35 -17.73
CA SER A 157 -7.11 -6.01 -18.56
C SER A 157 -7.85 -4.75 -18.09
N GLU A 158 -8.77 -4.26 -18.90
CA GLU A 158 -9.66 -3.14 -18.52
C GLU A 158 -10.59 -3.53 -17.37
N GLU A 159 -11.06 -4.78 -17.34
CA GLU A 159 -11.89 -5.32 -16.27
C GLU A 159 -11.14 -5.33 -14.93
N GLU A 160 -9.88 -5.78 -14.92
CA GLU A 160 -9.05 -5.74 -13.71
C GLU A 160 -8.83 -4.29 -13.25
N ARG A 161 -8.51 -3.39 -14.18
CA ARG A 161 -8.38 -1.96 -13.87
C ARG A 161 -9.65 -1.40 -13.24
N ASN A 162 -10.82 -1.67 -13.82
CA ASN A 162 -12.10 -1.17 -13.30
C ASN A 162 -12.44 -1.74 -11.92
N ALA A 163 -11.94 -2.94 -11.58
CA ALA A 163 -12.14 -3.56 -10.29
C ALA A 163 -11.20 -3.02 -9.19
N PHE A 164 -9.95 -2.72 -9.53
CA PHE A 164 -8.89 -2.43 -8.55
C PHE A 164 -8.33 -1.00 -8.58
N TYR A 165 -8.64 -0.20 -9.60
CA TYR A 165 -8.26 1.21 -9.69
C TYR A 165 -9.38 2.15 -9.18
N PRO A 166 -9.07 3.16 -8.36
CA PRO A 166 -7.76 3.48 -7.81
C PRO A 166 -7.37 2.56 -6.65
N LEU A 167 -6.06 2.38 -6.43
CA LEU A 167 -5.58 1.61 -5.29
C LEU A 167 -5.88 2.37 -4.00
N VAL A 168 -6.52 1.68 -3.05
CA VAL A 168 -6.88 2.22 -1.74
C VAL A 168 -6.17 1.44 -0.63
N VAL A 169 -5.37 2.13 0.19
CA VAL A 169 -4.65 1.54 1.33
C VAL A 169 -5.12 2.16 2.65
N TYR A 170 -5.42 1.32 3.64
CA TYR A 170 -5.79 1.75 4.99
C TYR A 170 -4.60 1.57 5.94
N LYS A 171 -4.12 2.66 6.56
CA LYS A 171 -2.98 2.63 7.49
C LYS A 171 -3.16 3.66 8.60
N LYS A 172 -2.96 3.26 9.87
CA LYS A 172 -3.11 4.16 11.05
C LYS A 172 -4.40 4.98 11.08
N GLY A 173 -5.51 4.40 10.61
CA GLY A 173 -6.81 5.08 10.54
C GLY A 173 -6.92 6.15 9.43
N PHE A 174 -5.94 6.21 8.53
CA PHE A 174 -6.02 6.96 7.26
C PHE A 174 -6.47 6.02 6.14
N LYS A 175 -7.23 6.59 5.19
CA LYS A 175 -7.55 5.98 3.89
C LYS A 175 -6.75 6.74 2.83
N LEU A 176 -5.74 6.09 2.26
CA LEU A 176 -4.86 6.63 1.24
C LEU A 176 -5.30 6.13 -0.14
N VAL A 177 -5.31 7.00 -1.14
CA VAL A 177 -5.67 6.67 -2.51
C VAL A 177 -4.48 6.98 -3.40
N PHE A 178 -4.05 6.00 -4.19
CA PHE A 178 -2.97 6.13 -5.18
C PHE A 178 -3.57 6.13 -6.58
N LEU A 179 -3.10 7.08 -7.40
CA LEU A 179 -3.57 7.36 -8.76
C LEU A 179 -2.43 7.16 -9.74
#